data_AF-A0A7Y2P9G1-F1
#
_entry.id   AF-A0A7Y2P9G1-F1
#
_cell.length_a   1.000
_cell.length_b   1.000
_cell.length_c   1.000
_cell.angle_alpha   90.00
_cell.angle_beta   90.00
_cell.angle_gamma   90.00
#
_symmetry.space_group_name_H-M   'P 1'
#
loop_
_entity.id
_entity.type
_entity.pdbx_description
1 polymer ?
#
loop_
_entity_poly.entity_id
_entity_poly.type
_entity_poly.pdbx_seq_one_letter_code
_entity_poly.pdbx_strand_id
1 'polypeptide(L)'
;MTNRRSTEKAEISAIYEVGKILTSTQNLTRAMGTSLRTLQSLLGFDRTAILLPDTATREIRMEVSAGYTAEERARARYVWGEGIVGKTMKS
;
A
#
# COMPACT_ATOMS: atom_id res chain seq x y z
N MET A 1 -24.47 9.35 8.04
CA MET A 1 -24.76 8.77 6.71
C MET A 1 -23.65 9.19 5.76
N THR A 2 -22.76 8.27 5.38
CA THR A 2 -21.65 8.59 4.45
C THR A 2 -22.21 8.87 3.06
N ASN A 3 -21.85 10.01 2.47
CA ASN A 3 -22.32 10.41 1.14
C ASN A 3 -21.62 9.59 0.06
N ARG A 4 -22.29 8.55 -0.46
CA ARG A 4 -21.78 7.62 -1.48
C ARG A 4 -21.22 8.33 -2.73
N ARG A 5 -21.82 9.45 -3.16
CA ARG A 5 -21.32 10.23 -4.31
C ARG A 5 -19.97 10.91 -4.03
N SER A 6 -19.72 11.28 -2.77
CA SER A 6 -18.42 11.85 -2.36
C SER A 6 -17.32 10.79 -2.34
N THR A 7 -17.64 9.58 -1.88
CA THR A 7 -16.70 8.45 -1.85
C THR A 7 -16.31 8.03 -3.25
N GLU A 8 -17.28 7.84 -4.15
CA GLU A 8 -17.02 7.47 -5.55
C GLU A 8 -16.13 8.50 -6.26
N LYS A 9 -16.38 9.79 -6.03
CA LYS A 9 -15.51 10.86 -6.57
C LYS A 9 -14.08 10.74 -6.05
N ALA A 10 -13.89 10.49 -4.75
CA ALA A 10 -12.57 10.35 -4.14
C ALA A 10 -11.82 9.12 -4.68
N GLU A 11 -12.51 8.01 -4.90
CA GLU A 11 -11.96 6.79 -5.49
C GLU A 11 -11.50 7.01 -6.93
N ILE A 12 -12.31 7.67 -7.76
CA ILE A 12 -11.93 8.00 -9.15
C ILE A 12 -10.72 8.95 -9.17
N SER A 13 -10.71 9.98 -8.31
CA SER A 13 -9.55 10.87 -8.17
C SER A 13 -8.30 10.10 -7.73
N ALA A 14 -8.43 9.14 -6.81
CA ALA A 14 -7.32 8.32 -6.36
C ALA A 14 -6.74 7.46 -7.49
N ILE A 15 -7.59 6.81 -8.29
CA ILE A 15 -7.17 6.02 -9.45
C ILE A 15 -6.40 6.91 -10.45
N TYR A 16 -6.95 8.08 -10.77
CA TYR A 16 -6.33 9.00 -11.74
C TYR A 16 -4.95 9.48 -11.27
N GLU A 17 -4.85 9.99 -10.03
CA GLU A 17 -3.59 10.54 -9.51
C GLU A 17 -2.52 9.46 -9.35
N VAL A 18 -2.88 8.26 -8.85
CA VAL A 18 -1.95 7.14 -8.74
C VAL A 18 -1.47 6.71 -10.14
N GLY A 19 -2.36 6.60 -11.11
CA GLY A 19 -2.00 6.27 -12.50
C GLY A 19 -1.01 7.27 -13.10
N LYS A 20 -1.25 8.57 -12.91
CA LYS A 20 -0.35 9.65 -13.34
C LYS A 20 1.03 9.58 -12.68
N ILE A 21 1.08 9.34 -11.38
CA ILE A 21 2.35 9.21 -10.63
C ILE A 21 3.17 8.03 -11.14
N LEU A 22 2.53 6.87 -11.33
CA LEU A 22 3.22 5.64 -11.71
C LEU A 22 3.69 5.66 -13.17
N THR A 23 3.01 6.37 -14.07
CA THR A 23 3.34 6.42 -15.50
C THR A 23 4.40 7.46 -15.87
N SER A 24 4.66 8.44 -14.99
CA SER A 24 5.60 9.54 -15.26
C SER A 24 6.94 9.43 -14.50
N THR A 25 7.14 8.34 -13.76
CA THR A 25 8.30 8.19 -12.87
C THR A 25 9.50 7.54 -13.54
N GLN A 26 10.70 8.00 -13.16
CA GLN A 26 11.97 7.30 -13.41
C GLN A 26 12.43 6.47 -12.21
N ASN A 27 11.77 6.62 -11.04
CA ASN A 27 12.07 5.89 -9.82
C ASN A 27 10.78 5.28 -9.24
N LEU A 28 10.61 3.97 -9.44
CA LEU A 28 9.40 3.26 -9.08
C LEU A 28 9.14 3.27 -7.56
N THR A 29 10.16 3.01 -6.74
CA THR A 29 10.05 3.00 -5.28
C THR A 29 9.55 4.34 -4.73
N ARG A 30 10.11 5.45 -5.24
CA ARG A 30 9.67 6.80 -4.86
C ARG A 30 8.23 7.06 -5.30
N ALA A 31 7.87 6.65 -6.52
CA ALA A 31 6.51 6.81 -7.05
C ALA A 31 5.49 6.02 -6.24
N MET A 32 5.78 4.75 -5.94
CA MET A 32 4.95 3.92 -5.06
C MET A 32 4.74 4.60 -3.70
N GLY A 33 5.79 5.15 -3.09
CA GLY A 33 5.68 5.86 -1.81
C GLY A 33 4.80 7.11 -1.89
N THR A 34 4.87 7.84 -3.00
CA THR A 34 3.99 8.98 -3.24
C THR A 34 2.54 8.52 -3.46
N SER A 35 2.32 7.48 -4.26
CA SER A 35 0.99 6.89 -4.48
C SER A 35 0.35 6.45 -3.16
N LEU A 36 1.10 5.80 -2.27
CA LEU A 36 0.62 5.42 -0.95
C LEU A 36 0.13 6.63 -0.14
N ARG A 37 0.91 7.72 -0.10
CA ARG A 37 0.52 8.97 0.58
C ARG A 37 -0.70 9.64 -0.08
N THR A 38 -0.79 9.59 -1.41
CA THR A 38 -1.96 10.08 -2.15
C THR A 38 -3.23 9.34 -1.74
N LEU A 39 -3.16 8.01 -1.60
CA LEU A 39 -4.29 7.20 -1.11
C LEU A 39 -4.68 7.58 0.33
N GLN A 40 -3.70 7.82 1.21
CA GLN A 40 -3.98 8.29 2.58
C GLN A 40 -4.74 9.62 2.56
N SER A 41 -4.29 10.56 1.72
CA SER A 41 -4.91 11.89 1.62
C SER A 41 -6.31 11.87 1.03
N LEU A 42 -6.56 11.05 0.00
CA LEU A 42 -7.83 11.05 -0.74
C LEU A 42 -8.88 10.13 -0.11
N LEU A 43 -8.45 9.01 0.47
CA LEU A 43 -9.35 7.96 0.99
C LEU A 43 -9.33 7.87 2.53
N GLY A 44 -8.47 8.64 3.20
CA GLY A 44 -8.41 8.67 4.66
C GLY A 44 -7.74 7.44 5.29
N PHE A 45 -6.83 6.77 4.57
CA PHE A 45 -6.12 5.62 5.13
C PHE A 45 -5.02 6.04 6.11
N ASP A 46 -5.07 5.52 7.33
CA ASP A 46 -4.05 5.82 8.35
C ASP A 46 -2.70 5.16 8.05
N ARG A 47 -2.73 3.96 7.47
CA ARG A 47 -1.54 3.14 7.19
C ARG A 47 -1.67 2.42 5.87
N THR A 48 -0.66 2.56 5.03
CA THR A 48 -0.62 1.92 3.71
C THR A 48 0.76 1.32 3.47
N ALA A 49 0.80 0.12 2.87
CA ALA A 49 2.04 -0.56 2.59
C ALA A 49 1.93 -1.43 1.33
N ILE A 50 3.05 -1.53 0.61
CA ILE A 50 3.29 -2.53 -0.43
C ILE A 50 4.24 -3.55 0.17
N LEU A 51 3.85 -4.81 0.11
CA LEU A 51 4.60 -5.91 0.68
C LEU A 51 5.11 -6.81 -0.44
N LEU A 52 6.37 -7.21 -0.36
CA LEU A 52 7.01 -8.08 -1.32
C LEU A 52 7.29 -9.45 -0.67
N PRO A 53 6.70 -10.54 -1.19
CA PRO A 53 7.02 -11.89 -0.74
C PRO A 53 8.36 -12.36 -1.33
N ASP A 54 9.15 -13.04 -0.51
CA ASP A 54 10.32 -13.82 -0.92
C ASP A 54 9.91 -15.28 -1.00
N THR A 55 9.99 -15.88 -2.19
CA THR A 55 9.58 -17.26 -2.44
C THR A 55 10.58 -18.29 -1.90
N ALA A 56 11.85 -17.93 -1.75
CA ALA A 56 12.89 -18.82 -1.23
C ALA A 56 12.78 -18.96 0.29
N THR A 57 12.54 -17.84 0.99
CA THR A 57 12.44 -17.83 2.46
C THR A 57 11.00 -17.93 2.99
N ARG A 58 10.01 -17.73 2.12
CA ARG A 58 8.57 -17.59 2.48
C ARG A 58 8.29 -16.43 3.43
N GLU A 59 9.22 -15.49 3.57
CA GLU A 59 9.01 -14.24 4.29
C GLU A 59 8.31 -13.22 3.40
N ILE A 60 7.58 -12.30 4.02
CA ILE A 60 6.92 -11.17 3.38
C ILE A 60 7.33 -9.93 4.15
N ARG A 61 7.90 -8.95 3.43
CA ARG A 61 8.44 -7.72 4.03
C ARG A 61 7.80 -6.50 3.40
N MET A 62 7.72 -5.41 4.15
CA MET A 62 7.29 -4.12 3.61
C MET A 62 8.39 -3.54 2.72
N GLU A 63 8.10 -3.38 1.42
CA GLU A 63 8.99 -2.74 0.46
C GLU A 63 8.80 -1.23 0.48
N VAL A 64 7.55 -0.77 0.54
CA VAL A 64 7.19 0.65 0.63
C VAL A 64 6.07 0.81 1.64
N SER A 65 6.16 1.82 2.51
CA SER A 65 5.12 2.07 3.53
C SER A 65 4.99 3.55 3.90
N ALA A 66 3.76 3.93 4.26
CA ALA A 66 3.39 5.25 4.75
C ALA A 66 2.45 5.12 5.96
N GLY A 67 2.59 6.02 6.94
CA GLY A 67 1.82 6.00 8.19
C GLY A 67 2.34 5.05 9.29
N TYR A 68 3.49 4.39 9.09
CA TYR A 68 4.13 3.52 10.08
C TYR A 68 5.36 4.16 10.71
N THR A 69 5.56 3.96 12.02
CA THR A 69 6.84 4.31 12.70
C THR A 69 7.97 3.38 12.25
N ALA A 70 9.22 3.73 12.57
CA ALA A 70 10.37 2.90 12.24
C ALA A 70 10.29 1.52 12.93
N GLU A 71 9.85 1.48 14.18
CA GLU A 71 9.72 0.27 14.98
C GLU A 71 8.60 -0.62 14.45
N GLU A 72 7.48 -0.03 14.01
CA GLU A 72 6.39 -0.78 13.40
C GLU A 72 6.80 -1.42 12.07
N ARG A 73 7.56 -0.70 11.24
CA ARG A 73 8.12 -1.24 10.00
C ARG A 73 9.11 -2.38 10.28
N ALA A 74 9.97 -2.21 11.28
CA ALA A 74 10.98 -3.21 11.63
C ALA A 74 10.35 -4.53 12.14
N ARG A 75 9.23 -4.43 12.87
CA ARG A 75 8.48 -5.60 13.35
C ARG A 75 7.58 -6.24 12.31
N ALA A 76 7.28 -5.55 11.21
CA ALA A 76 6.39 -6.04 10.16
C ALA A 76 7.09 -7.10 9.28
N ARG A 77 7.22 -8.30 9.83
CA ARG A 77 7.64 -9.52 9.13
C ARG A 77 6.50 -10.53 9.19
N TYR A 78 6.08 -10.99 8.02
CA TYR A 78 5.02 -11.99 7.92
C TYR A 78 5.54 -13.23 7.21
N VAL A 79 4.93 -14.38 7.48
CA VAL A 79 5.21 -15.65 6.79
C VAL A 79 3.98 -16.09 6.00
N TRP A 80 4.20 -16.82 4.92
CA TRP A 80 3.11 -17.38 4.11
C TRP A 80 2.14 -18.22 4.96
N GLY A 81 0.84 -18.00 4.78
CA GLY A 81 -0.22 -18.65 5.55
C GLY A 81 -0.52 -18.02 6.92
N GLU A 82 0.32 -17.09 7.40
CA GLU A 82 0.14 -16.43 8.70
C GLU A 82 -0.68 -15.14 8.60
N GLY A 83 -1.55 -14.89 9.59
CA GLY A 83 -2.30 -13.63 9.68
C GLY A 83 -3.19 -13.36 8.46
N ILE A 84 -3.53 -12.10 8.22
CA ILE A 84 -4.32 -11.70 7.04
C ILE A 84 -3.40 -11.65 5.80
N VAL A 85 -2.24 -11.01 5.93
CA VAL A 85 -1.26 -10.83 4.84
C VAL A 85 -0.76 -12.17 4.31
N GLY A 86 -0.29 -13.07 5.17
CA GLY A 86 0.24 -14.37 4.71
C GLY A 86 -0.83 -15.26 4.08
N LYS A 87 -2.09 -15.14 4.51
CA LYS A 87 -3.22 -15.89 3.91
C LYS A 87 -3.57 -15.47 2.49
N THR A 88 -3.20 -14.26 2.05
CA THR A 88 -3.41 -13.85 0.65
C THR A 88 -2.42 -14.49 -0.32
N MET A 89 -1.33 -15.10 0.18
CA MET A 89 -0.36 -15.83 -0.64
C MET A 89 -0.83 -17.23 -1.05
N LYS A 90 -2.13 -17.53 -0.96
CA LYS A 90 -2.71 -18.80 -1.40
C LYS A 90 -2.90 -18.79 -2.91
N SER A 91 -2.43 -19.85 -3.58
CA SER A 91 -2.89 -20.25 -4.92
C SER A 91 -4.28 -20.85 -4.86
#